data_AF-C3KGI9-F1
#
_entry.id   AF-C3KGI9-F1
#
_cell.length_a   1.000
_cell.length_b   1.000
_cell.length_c   1.000
_cell.angle_alpha   90.00
_cell.angle_beta   90.00
_cell.angle_gamma   90.00
#
_symmetry.space_group_name_H-M   'P 1'
#
loop_
_entity.id
_entity.type
_entity.pdbx_description
1 polymer ?
#
loop_
_entity_poly.entity_id
_entity_poly.type
_entity_poly.pdbx_seq_one_letter_code
_entity_poly.pdbx_strand_id
1 'polypeptide(L)'
;MSTLDAKKIEEAEALIGQTDSAANEYAKAGMYFKAATAYRIAKSFDKRKDCLLKAIDCYENNKSWFHAAKSYEQIILLAKETDKLSEVEDYANRACCLYQQHGSPEAAAAALDKAAKMTESKHPDLALGFYKRALAVVLIGDSTHQASEFASKVSRILVRLKKYEEATKALKKEISLNLQTKSYGQVGRLVVALILVQLTLEDYVDAKKTFKKWGNRCDPQEVNTLQNLLKAFDDEDPELATKMLASPFIRHMDWSTHFYLKMCHYQKEIVK
;
A
#
# COMPACT_ATOMS: atom_id res chain seq x y z
N MET A 1 23.97 -26.40 13.98
CA MET A 1 22.86 -26.99 13.20
C MET A 1 22.16 -27.99 14.11
N SER A 2 20.87 -27.83 14.38
CA SER A 2 20.16 -28.75 15.29
C SER A 2 19.90 -30.09 14.57
N THR A 3 19.73 -31.18 15.33
CA THR A 3 19.38 -32.50 14.77
C THR A 3 18.06 -32.47 13.96
N LEU A 4 17.16 -31.55 14.31
CA LEU A 4 15.93 -31.29 13.59
C LEU A 4 16.17 -30.63 12.22
N ASP A 5 17.11 -29.68 12.14
CA ASP A 5 17.46 -29.00 10.88
C ASP A 5 18.05 -29.98 9.87
N ALA A 6 18.95 -30.86 10.32
CA ALA A 6 19.57 -31.88 9.47
C ALA A 6 18.53 -32.86 8.90
N LYS A 7 17.62 -33.36 9.74
CA LYS A 7 16.54 -34.25 9.31
C LYS A 7 15.61 -33.61 8.29
N LYS A 8 15.32 -32.31 8.42
CA LYS A 8 14.49 -31.57 7.46
C LYS A 8 15.21 -31.27 6.14
N ILE A 9 16.53 -31.12 6.17
CA ILE A 9 17.34 -31.00 4.94
C ILE A 9 17.34 -32.32 4.17
N GLU A 10 17.55 -33.44 4.86
CA GLU A 10 17.51 -34.79 4.25
C GLU A 10 16.12 -35.10 3.66
N GLU A 11 15.04 -34.75 4.37
CA GLU A 11 13.66 -34.88 3.87
C GLU A 11 13.46 -34.06 2.59
N ALA A 12 13.98 -32.83 2.54
CA ALA A 12 13.88 -31.98 1.35
C ALA A 12 14.67 -32.55 0.16
N GLU A 13 15.88 -33.07 0.41
CA GLU A 13 16.74 -33.65 -0.62
C GLU A 13 16.16 -34.96 -1.17
N ALA A 14 15.55 -35.79 -0.31
CA ALA A 14 14.83 -36.99 -0.73
C ALA A 14 13.62 -36.65 -1.61
N LEU A 15 12.86 -35.61 -1.26
CA LEU A 15 11.74 -35.12 -2.08
C LEU A 15 12.19 -34.62 -3.44
N ILE A 16 13.35 -33.93 -3.51
CA ILE A 16 13.94 -33.47 -4.77
C ILE A 16 14.42 -34.66 -5.61
N GLY A 17 15.05 -35.67 -5.01
CA GLY A 17 15.49 -36.87 -5.70
C GLY A 17 14.36 -37.68 -6.36
N GLN A 18 13.12 -37.53 -5.86
CA GLN A 18 11.94 -38.19 -6.42
C GLN A 18 11.25 -37.36 -7.53
N THR A 19 11.74 -36.14 -7.84
CA THR A 19 11.08 -35.25 -8.83
C THR A 19 11.11 -35.80 -10.25
N ASP A 20 12.09 -36.63 -10.60
CA ASP A 20 12.17 -37.28 -11.93
C ASP A 20 11.17 -38.43 -12.08
N SER A 21 10.65 -38.96 -10.96
CA SER A 21 9.61 -40.00 -10.94
C SER A 21 8.18 -39.44 -10.92
N ALA A 22 8.03 -38.12 -10.99
CA ALA A 22 6.73 -37.47 -10.90
C ALA A 22 5.85 -37.79 -12.12
N ALA A 23 4.56 -38.06 -11.87
CA ALA A 23 3.60 -38.42 -12.92
C ALA A 23 3.30 -37.29 -13.92
N ASN A 24 3.44 -36.02 -13.49
CA ASN A 24 3.28 -34.84 -14.34
C ASN A 24 4.00 -33.62 -13.72
N GLU A 25 4.12 -32.55 -14.51
CA GLU A 25 4.73 -31.28 -14.09
C GLU A 25 4.06 -30.68 -12.84
N TYR A 26 2.75 -30.86 -12.67
CA TYR A 26 2.04 -30.39 -11.47
C TYR A 26 2.45 -31.14 -10.19
N ALA A 27 2.57 -32.46 -10.25
CA ALA A 27 3.05 -33.28 -9.15
C ALA A 27 4.50 -32.93 -8.80
N LYS A 28 5.34 -32.73 -9.83
CA LYS A 28 6.72 -32.26 -9.69
C LYS A 28 6.80 -30.93 -8.96
N ALA A 29 5.97 -29.96 -9.35
CA ALA A 29 5.86 -28.66 -8.68
C ALA A 29 5.47 -28.80 -7.20
N GLY A 30 4.50 -29.66 -6.90
CA GLY A 30 4.06 -29.94 -5.52
C GLY A 30 5.17 -30.54 -4.66
N MET A 31 6.06 -31.37 -5.23
CA MET A 31 7.22 -31.92 -4.53
C MET A 31 8.26 -30.84 -4.23
N TYR A 32 8.56 -29.96 -5.19
CA TYR A 32 9.43 -28.81 -4.95
C TYR A 32 8.87 -27.86 -3.89
N PHE A 33 7.55 -27.63 -3.87
CA PHE A 33 6.91 -26.78 -2.87
C PHE A 33 7.00 -27.38 -1.45
N LYS A 34 6.84 -28.71 -1.33
CA LYS A 34 7.05 -29.43 -0.06
C LYS A 34 8.50 -29.35 0.39
N ALA A 35 9.46 -29.56 -0.52
CA ALA A 35 10.88 -29.41 -0.23
C ALA A 35 11.23 -27.98 0.24
N ALA A 36 10.67 -26.95 -0.42
CA ALA A 36 10.82 -25.56 0.01
C ALA A 36 10.29 -25.31 1.45
N THR A 37 9.19 -25.98 1.82
CA THR A 37 8.63 -25.90 3.18
C THR A 37 9.55 -26.55 4.20
N ALA A 38 10.18 -27.67 3.87
CA ALA A 38 11.18 -28.31 4.73
C ALA A 38 12.45 -27.44 4.88
N TYR A 39 12.95 -26.83 3.80
CA TYR A 39 14.06 -25.87 3.87
C TYR A 39 13.75 -24.62 4.68
N ARG A 40 12.49 -24.17 4.69
CA ARG A 40 12.05 -23.08 5.58
C ARG A 40 12.27 -23.43 7.05
N ILE A 41 11.90 -24.65 7.46
CA ILE A 41 12.06 -25.11 8.85
C ILE A 41 13.54 -25.21 9.21
N ALA A 42 14.36 -25.74 8.29
CA ALA A 42 15.80 -25.86 8.47
C ALA A 42 16.57 -24.53 8.32
N LYS A 43 15.88 -23.40 8.12
CA LYS A 43 16.46 -22.05 7.90
C LYS A 43 17.47 -21.98 6.73
N SER A 44 17.33 -22.87 5.75
CA SER A 44 18.16 -22.85 4.53
C SER A 44 17.46 -22.01 3.46
N PHE A 45 17.72 -20.70 3.50
CA PHE A 45 17.01 -19.72 2.69
C PHE A 45 17.33 -19.81 1.19
N ASP A 46 18.60 -20.02 0.82
CA ASP A 46 18.99 -20.11 -0.59
C ASP A 46 18.40 -21.35 -1.27
N LYS A 47 18.53 -22.54 -0.64
CA LYS A 47 17.92 -23.78 -1.14
C LYS A 47 16.39 -23.69 -1.23
N ARG A 48 15.76 -23.00 -0.28
CA ARG A 48 14.31 -22.73 -0.31
C ARG A 48 13.93 -21.91 -1.53
N LYS A 49 14.67 -20.83 -1.84
CA LYS A 49 14.40 -19.97 -2.99
C LYS A 49 14.49 -20.78 -4.30
N ASP A 50 15.56 -21.56 -4.46
CA ASP A 50 15.76 -22.38 -5.66
C ASP A 50 14.63 -23.39 -5.88
N CYS A 51 14.15 -24.03 -4.81
CA CYS A 51 13.02 -24.95 -4.89
C CYS A 51 11.73 -24.24 -5.28
N LEU A 52 11.48 -23.03 -4.76
CA LEU A 52 10.30 -22.25 -5.13
C LEU A 52 10.34 -21.82 -6.59
N LEU A 53 11.51 -21.41 -7.11
CA LEU A 53 11.68 -21.06 -8.52
C LEU A 53 11.42 -22.26 -9.43
N LYS A 54 11.99 -23.43 -9.11
CA LYS A 54 11.71 -24.68 -9.84
C LYS A 54 10.23 -25.07 -9.78
N ALA A 55 9.58 -24.88 -8.64
CA ALA A 55 8.14 -25.13 -8.50
C ALA A 55 7.32 -24.20 -9.41
N ILE A 56 7.68 -22.92 -9.49
CA ILE A 56 7.04 -21.93 -10.36
C ILE A 56 7.15 -22.35 -11.81
N ASP A 57 8.35 -22.70 -12.28
CA ASP A 57 8.57 -23.12 -13.68
C ASP A 57 7.67 -24.32 -14.04
N CYS A 58 7.58 -25.31 -13.14
CA CYS A 58 6.70 -26.47 -13.32
C CYS A 58 5.21 -26.08 -13.31
N TYR A 59 4.79 -25.17 -12.42
CA TYR A 59 3.41 -24.69 -12.37
C TYR A 59 3.03 -23.88 -13.62
N GLU A 60 3.93 -23.02 -14.12
CA GLU A 60 3.72 -22.23 -15.35
C GLU A 60 3.64 -23.13 -16.59
N ASN A 61 4.52 -24.14 -16.71
CA ASN A 61 4.47 -25.14 -17.78
C ASN A 61 3.15 -25.91 -17.79
N ASN A 62 2.60 -26.21 -16.61
CA ASN A 62 1.29 -26.86 -16.47
C ASN A 62 0.11 -25.85 -16.51
N LYS A 63 0.35 -24.57 -16.82
CA LYS A 63 -0.66 -23.48 -16.85
C LYS A 63 -1.43 -23.32 -15.53
N SER A 64 -0.83 -23.70 -14.41
CA SER A 64 -1.40 -23.56 -13.07
C SER A 64 -1.03 -22.19 -12.48
N TRP A 65 -1.55 -21.13 -13.09
CA TRP A 65 -1.17 -19.74 -12.79
C TRP A 65 -1.35 -19.36 -11.32
N PHE A 66 -2.42 -19.84 -10.68
CA PHE A 66 -2.70 -19.55 -9.27
C PHE A 66 -1.63 -20.13 -8.33
N HIS A 67 -1.17 -21.36 -8.57
CA HIS A 67 -0.15 -22.01 -7.75
C HIS A 67 1.25 -21.44 -8.01
N ALA A 68 1.54 -21.02 -9.24
CA ALA A 68 2.73 -20.25 -9.58
C ALA A 68 2.76 -18.91 -8.81
N ALA A 69 1.66 -18.15 -8.84
CA ALA A 69 1.54 -16.88 -8.12
C ALA A 69 1.69 -17.04 -6.60
N LYS A 70 1.05 -18.07 -6.02
CA LYS A 70 1.22 -18.46 -4.61
C LYS A 70 2.68 -18.74 -4.25
N SER A 71 3.43 -19.35 -5.16
CA SER A 71 4.84 -19.68 -4.96
C SER A 71 5.70 -18.41 -5.00
N TYR A 72 5.43 -17.46 -5.89
CA TYR A 72 6.06 -16.13 -5.86
C TYR A 72 5.80 -15.40 -4.54
N GLU A 73 4.60 -15.48 -3.98
CA GLU A 73 4.32 -14.90 -2.65
C GLU A 73 5.16 -15.52 -1.52
N GLN A 74 5.54 -16.79 -1.63
CA GLN A 74 6.45 -17.42 -0.67
C GLN A 74 7.88 -16.88 -0.82
N ILE A 75 8.30 -16.56 -2.04
CA ILE A 75 9.59 -15.91 -2.32
C ILE A 75 9.59 -14.47 -1.77
N ILE A 76 8.50 -13.72 -1.92
CA ILE A 76 8.37 -12.38 -1.33
C ILE A 76 8.53 -12.44 0.19
N LEU A 77 7.89 -13.41 0.85
CA LEU A 77 8.04 -13.62 2.31
C LEU A 77 9.48 -13.94 2.69
N LEU A 78 10.16 -14.78 1.91
CA LEU A 78 11.57 -15.11 2.07
C LEU A 78 12.48 -13.88 1.90
N ALA A 79 12.19 -13.02 0.92
CA ALA A 79 12.95 -11.80 0.68
C ALA A 79 12.92 -10.85 1.90
N LYS A 80 11.80 -10.81 2.63
CA LYS A 80 11.72 -10.08 3.91
C LYS A 80 12.54 -10.72 5.02
N GLU A 81 12.54 -12.05 5.13
CA GLU A 81 13.33 -12.78 6.14
C GLU A 81 14.85 -12.61 5.92
N THR A 82 15.27 -12.43 4.67
CA THR A 82 16.69 -12.29 4.26
C THR A 82 17.13 -10.84 4.00
N ASP A 83 16.25 -9.88 4.24
CA ASP A 83 16.43 -8.44 3.95
C ASP A 83 16.79 -8.08 2.50
N LYS A 84 16.46 -8.95 1.54
CA LYS A 84 16.69 -8.76 0.10
C LYS A 84 15.48 -8.10 -0.56
N LEU A 85 15.15 -6.88 -0.13
CA LEU A 85 13.94 -6.18 -0.57
C LEU A 85 13.98 -5.71 -2.04
N SER A 86 15.15 -5.69 -2.68
CA SER A 86 15.32 -5.31 -4.09
C SER A 86 14.60 -6.23 -5.06
N GLU A 87 14.42 -7.51 -4.70
CA GLU A 87 13.78 -8.50 -5.58
C GLU A 87 12.25 -8.57 -5.39
N VAL A 88 11.71 -7.90 -4.37
CA VAL A 88 10.28 -7.97 -4.03
C VAL A 88 9.43 -7.37 -5.16
N GLU A 89 9.92 -6.32 -5.81
CA GLU A 89 9.21 -5.68 -6.92
C GLU A 89 8.95 -6.63 -8.09
N ASP A 90 10.01 -7.29 -8.55
CA ASP A 90 9.92 -8.23 -9.67
C ASP A 90 8.97 -9.39 -9.35
N TYR A 91 9.13 -10.02 -8.19
CA TYR A 91 8.30 -11.16 -7.81
C TYR A 91 6.84 -10.77 -7.54
N ALA A 92 6.58 -9.62 -6.94
CA ALA A 92 5.21 -9.13 -6.71
C ALA A 92 4.51 -8.79 -8.03
N ASN A 93 5.23 -8.19 -8.97
CA ASN A 93 4.69 -7.87 -10.29
C ASN A 93 4.37 -9.14 -11.09
N ARG A 94 5.25 -10.16 -11.06
CA ARG A 94 4.98 -11.47 -11.70
C ARG A 94 3.80 -12.19 -11.07
N ALA A 95 3.72 -12.24 -9.74
CA ALA A 95 2.58 -12.83 -9.03
C ALA A 95 1.26 -12.14 -9.40
N CYS A 96 1.26 -10.80 -9.46
CA CYS A 96 0.10 -10.01 -9.89
C CYS A 96 -0.34 -10.38 -11.32
N CYS A 97 0.58 -10.43 -12.28
CA CYS A 97 0.28 -10.81 -13.66
C CYS A 97 -0.33 -12.22 -13.76
N LEU A 98 0.21 -13.19 -13.01
CA LEU A 98 -0.30 -14.55 -13.00
C LEU A 98 -1.70 -14.66 -12.38
N TYR A 99 -1.97 -13.94 -11.29
CA TYR A 99 -3.32 -13.88 -10.72
C TYR A 99 -4.33 -13.22 -11.66
N GLN A 100 -3.92 -12.19 -12.40
CA GLN A 100 -4.76 -11.59 -13.44
C GLN A 100 -5.03 -12.56 -14.60
N GLN A 101 -4.01 -13.31 -15.07
CA GLN A 101 -4.18 -14.35 -16.09
C GLN A 101 -5.08 -15.49 -15.64
N HIS A 102 -5.06 -15.83 -14.36
CA HIS A 102 -6.01 -16.77 -13.75
C HIS A 102 -7.44 -16.24 -13.69
N GLY A 103 -7.64 -14.91 -13.82
CA GLY A 103 -8.94 -14.27 -13.68
C GLY A 103 -9.31 -13.92 -12.23
N SER A 104 -8.34 -13.76 -11.32
CA SER A 104 -8.59 -13.32 -9.93
C SER A 104 -7.89 -11.98 -9.64
N PRO A 105 -8.54 -10.84 -9.97
CA PRO A 105 -8.01 -9.52 -9.64
C PRO A 105 -7.91 -9.28 -8.12
N GLU A 106 -8.77 -9.91 -7.30
CA GLU A 106 -8.70 -9.80 -5.84
C GLU A 106 -7.42 -10.43 -5.28
N ALA A 107 -7.04 -11.62 -5.77
CA ALA A 107 -5.81 -12.28 -5.37
C ALA A 107 -4.57 -11.48 -5.82
N ALA A 108 -4.62 -10.90 -7.03
CA ALA A 108 -3.57 -10.03 -7.53
C ALA A 108 -3.38 -8.78 -6.64
N ALA A 109 -4.48 -8.13 -6.24
CA ALA A 109 -4.44 -6.97 -5.36
C ALA A 109 -3.99 -7.32 -3.93
N ALA A 110 -4.41 -8.47 -3.40
CA ALA A 110 -3.99 -8.96 -2.09
C ALA A 110 -2.48 -9.27 -2.04
N ALA A 111 -1.93 -9.84 -3.12
CA ALA A 111 -0.49 -10.10 -3.23
C ALA A 111 0.32 -8.79 -3.23
N LEU A 112 -0.14 -7.77 -3.97
CA LEU A 112 0.46 -6.44 -3.97
C LEU A 112 0.33 -5.74 -2.61
N ASP A 113 -0.83 -5.85 -1.93
CA ASP A 113 -1.06 -5.30 -0.59
C ASP A 113 -0.06 -5.86 0.43
N LYS A 114 0.19 -7.17 0.35
CA LYS A 114 1.16 -7.87 1.20
C LYS A 114 2.59 -7.40 0.91
N ALA A 115 2.98 -7.31 -0.36
CA ALA A 115 4.29 -6.78 -0.75
C ALA A 115 4.50 -5.33 -0.29
N ALA A 116 3.46 -4.50 -0.40
CA ALA A 116 3.46 -3.12 0.07
C ALA A 116 3.68 -3.03 1.58
N LYS A 117 2.89 -3.74 2.39
CA LYS A 117 3.03 -3.78 3.86
C LYS A 117 4.43 -4.22 4.32
N MET A 118 5.09 -5.08 3.55
CA MET A 118 6.42 -5.60 3.87
C MET A 118 7.53 -4.60 3.57
N THR A 119 7.34 -3.76 2.55
CA THR A 119 8.32 -2.76 2.12
C THR A 119 8.07 -1.38 2.70
N GLU A 120 6.86 -1.10 3.20
CA GLU A 120 6.42 0.23 3.62
C GLU A 120 7.29 0.89 4.70
N SER A 121 7.84 0.11 5.65
CA SER A 121 8.67 0.63 6.74
C SER A 121 10.07 1.07 6.30
N LYS A 122 10.67 0.39 5.32
CA LYS A 122 12.04 0.66 4.83
C LYS A 122 12.05 1.46 3.52
N HIS A 123 11.08 1.20 2.64
CA HIS A 123 10.95 1.77 1.30
C HIS A 123 9.51 2.20 1.03
N PRO A 124 9.05 3.33 1.64
CA PRO A 124 7.69 3.84 1.44
C PRO A 124 7.37 4.21 -0.02
N ASP A 125 8.36 4.62 -0.82
CA ASP A 125 8.19 4.87 -2.26
C ASP A 125 7.86 3.60 -3.06
N LEU A 126 8.48 2.47 -2.71
CA LEU A 126 8.21 1.19 -3.36
C LEU A 126 6.81 0.68 -2.98
N ALA A 127 6.45 0.80 -1.70
CA ALA A 127 5.11 0.45 -1.22
C ALA A 127 4.02 1.27 -1.92
N LEU A 128 4.28 2.56 -2.18
CA LEU A 128 3.37 3.41 -2.97
C LEU A 128 3.13 2.85 -4.38
N GLY A 129 4.17 2.36 -5.05
CA GLY A 129 4.07 1.70 -6.36
C GLY A 129 3.13 0.50 -6.33
N PHE A 130 3.31 -0.38 -5.33
CA PHE A 130 2.43 -1.55 -5.16
C PHE A 130 0.98 -1.16 -4.87
N TYR A 131 0.71 -0.19 -3.99
CA TYR A 131 -0.65 0.24 -3.70
C TYR A 131 -1.32 0.90 -4.91
N LYS A 132 -0.60 1.72 -5.69
CA LYS A 132 -1.12 2.29 -6.94
C LYS A 132 -1.48 1.21 -7.95
N ARG A 133 -0.64 0.17 -8.08
CA ARG A 133 -0.90 -0.97 -8.97
C ARG A 133 -2.09 -1.80 -8.47
N ALA A 134 -2.19 -2.07 -7.17
CA ALA A 134 -3.31 -2.78 -6.58
C ALA A 134 -4.63 -2.04 -6.82
N LEU A 135 -4.63 -0.71 -6.62
CA LEU A 135 -5.77 0.15 -6.94
C LEU A 135 -6.18 0.05 -8.42
N ALA A 136 -5.22 0.05 -9.34
CA ALA A 136 -5.51 -0.08 -10.77
C ALA A 136 -6.15 -1.44 -11.10
N VAL A 137 -5.63 -2.53 -10.53
CA VAL A 137 -6.18 -3.89 -10.72
C VAL A 137 -7.61 -3.98 -10.22
N VAL A 138 -7.87 -3.46 -9.02
CA VAL A 138 -9.20 -3.52 -8.38
C VAL A 138 -10.24 -2.67 -9.11
N LEU A 139 -9.83 -1.52 -9.65
CA LEU A 139 -10.71 -0.67 -10.46
C LEU A 139 -11.12 -1.36 -11.78
N ILE A 140 -10.25 -2.18 -12.37
CA ILE A 140 -10.60 -2.99 -13.54
C ILE A 140 -11.61 -4.08 -13.16
N GLY A 141 -11.48 -4.67 -11.96
CA GLY A 141 -12.41 -5.67 -11.42
C GLY A 141 -13.72 -5.12 -10.87
N ASP A 142 -14.01 -3.82 -11.05
CA ASP A 142 -15.23 -3.10 -10.61
C ASP A 142 -15.54 -3.21 -9.09
N SER A 143 -14.54 -3.48 -8.26
CA SER A 143 -14.71 -3.59 -6.81
C SER A 143 -14.48 -2.24 -6.13
N THR A 144 -15.53 -1.42 -6.09
CA THR A 144 -15.51 -0.05 -5.52
C THR A 144 -15.11 -0.01 -4.04
N HIS A 145 -15.50 -1.02 -3.24
CA HIS A 145 -15.12 -1.11 -1.83
C HIS A 145 -13.61 -1.29 -1.65
N GLN A 146 -13.02 -2.29 -2.32
CA GLN A 146 -11.57 -2.52 -2.27
C GLN A 146 -10.81 -1.33 -2.88
N ALA A 147 -11.36 -0.69 -3.93
CA ALA A 147 -10.74 0.48 -4.52
C ALA A 147 -10.65 1.64 -3.52
N SER A 148 -11.69 1.84 -2.69
CA SER A 148 -11.64 2.86 -1.63
C SER A 148 -10.54 2.57 -0.60
N GLU A 149 -10.40 1.32 -0.16
CA GLU A 149 -9.35 0.93 0.79
C GLU A 149 -7.94 1.17 0.25
N PHE A 150 -7.69 0.78 -1.02
CA PHE A 150 -6.39 1.03 -1.65
C PHE A 150 -6.16 2.52 -1.93
N ALA A 151 -7.19 3.27 -2.31
CA ALA A 151 -7.08 4.72 -2.47
C ALA A 151 -6.67 5.40 -1.16
N SER A 152 -7.23 4.97 -0.03
CA SER A 152 -6.85 5.48 1.29
C SER A 152 -5.38 5.23 1.63
N LYS A 153 -4.88 4.02 1.36
CA LYS A 153 -3.46 3.68 1.54
C LYS A 153 -2.55 4.53 0.65
N VAL A 154 -2.92 4.74 -0.61
CA VAL A 154 -2.18 5.60 -1.55
C VAL A 154 -2.13 7.05 -1.06
N SER A 155 -3.26 7.63 -0.69
CA SER A 155 -3.35 9.00 -0.17
C SER A 155 -2.47 9.18 1.07
N ARG A 156 -2.56 8.26 2.04
CA ARG A 156 -1.80 8.31 3.29
C ARG A 156 -0.29 8.29 3.05
N ILE A 157 0.18 7.45 2.13
CA ILE A 157 1.61 7.33 1.84
C ILE A 157 2.13 8.53 1.07
N LEU A 158 1.35 9.07 0.12
CA LEU A 158 1.74 10.30 -0.58
C LEU A 158 1.91 11.48 0.37
N VAL A 159 1.00 11.62 1.35
CA VAL A 159 1.12 12.63 2.40
C VAL A 159 2.38 12.40 3.25
N ARG A 160 2.65 11.15 3.67
CA ARG A 160 3.86 10.81 4.44
C ARG A 160 5.15 11.09 3.67
N LEU A 161 5.15 10.84 2.36
CA LEU A 161 6.27 11.12 1.45
C LEU A 161 6.38 12.61 1.06
N LYS A 162 5.49 13.48 1.56
CA LYS A 162 5.42 14.91 1.23
C LYS A 162 5.22 15.20 -0.28
N LYS A 163 4.67 14.24 -1.03
CA LYS A 163 4.30 14.40 -2.45
C LYS A 163 2.92 15.04 -2.56
N TYR A 164 2.81 16.28 -2.10
CA TYR A 164 1.52 16.96 -1.86
C TYR A 164 0.67 17.15 -3.12
N GLU A 165 1.28 17.40 -4.29
CA GLU A 165 0.56 17.54 -5.55
C GLU A 165 -0.14 16.23 -5.96
N GLU A 166 0.59 15.12 -5.88
CA GLU A 166 0.03 13.79 -6.12
C GLU A 166 -0.99 13.41 -5.04
N ALA A 167 -0.73 13.77 -3.78
CA ALA A 167 -1.64 13.53 -2.66
C ALA A 167 -3.00 14.21 -2.88
N THR A 168 -3.01 15.45 -3.39
CA THR A 168 -4.24 16.19 -3.72
C THR A 168 -5.10 15.42 -4.73
N LYS A 169 -4.46 14.85 -5.77
CA LYS A 169 -5.15 14.03 -6.78
C LYS A 169 -5.67 12.72 -6.19
N ALA A 170 -4.87 12.06 -5.35
CA ALA A 170 -5.25 10.82 -4.68
C ALA A 170 -6.43 11.02 -3.71
N LEU A 171 -6.39 12.07 -2.87
CA LEU A 171 -7.46 12.42 -1.94
C LEU A 171 -8.77 12.76 -2.66
N LYS A 172 -8.72 13.53 -3.75
CA LYS A 172 -9.91 13.82 -4.59
C LYS A 172 -10.54 12.53 -5.14
N LYS A 173 -9.70 11.56 -5.55
CA LYS A 173 -10.14 10.24 -6.02
C LYS A 173 -10.73 9.39 -4.89
N GLU A 174 -10.09 9.37 -3.73
CA GLU A 174 -10.58 8.68 -2.53
C GLU A 174 -11.93 9.22 -2.05
N ILE A 175 -12.11 10.54 -2.03
CA ILE A 175 -13.41 11.16 -1.71
C ILE A 175 -14.49 10.68 -2.69
N SER A 176 -14.16 10.64 -3.97
CA SER A 176 -15.11 10.22 -5.02
C SER A 176 -15.51 8.75 -4.86
N LEU A 177 -14.55 7.86 -4.53
CA LEU A 177 -14.82 6.44 -4.23
C LEU A 177 -15.64 6.27 -2.94
N ASN A 178 -15.32 7.00 -1.87
CA ASN A 178 -16.07 6.94 -0.61
C ASN A 178 -17.49 7.48 -0.72
N LEU A 179 -17.74 8.43 -1.62
CA LEU A 179 -19.09 8.89 -1.94
C LEU A 179 -19.91 7.81 -2.65
N GLN A 180 -19.29 7.02 -3.54
CA GLN A 180 -19.96 5.90 -4.22
C GLN A 180 -20.31 4.77 -3.25
N THR A 181 -19.42 4.47 -2.30
CA THR A 181 -19.64 3.45 -1.26
C THR A 181 -20.52 3.92 -0.10
N LYS A 182 -21.01 5.16 -0.13
CA LYS A 182 -21.86 5.80 0.91
C LYS A 182 -21.18 5.92 2.29
N SER A 183 -19.85 5.95 2.34
CA SER A 183 -19.07 6.11 3.57
C SER A 183 -18.90 7.59 3.96
N TYR A 184 -20.01 8.28 4.25
CA TYR A 184 -20.03 9.73 4.42
C TYR A 184 -19.19 10.24 5.61
N GLY A 185 -19.10 9.47 6.70
CA GLY A 185 -18.31 9.86 7.87
C GLY A 185 -16.80 9.97 7.60
N GLN A 186 -16.29 9.19 6.64
CA GLN A 186 -14.89 9.26 6.22
C GLN A 186 -14.64 10.46 5.30
N VAL A 187 -15.64 10.85 4.49
CA VAL A 187 -15.53 11.95 3.54
C VAL A 187 -15.25 13.28 4.25
N GLY A 188 -15.93 13.59 5.36
CA GLY A 188 -15.70 14.84 6.10
C GLY A 188 -14.24 15.03 6.52
N ARG A 189 -13.63 13.98 7.08
CA ARG A 189 -12.21 13.97 7.45
C ARG A 189 -11.28 14.10 6.24
N LEU A 190 -11.61 13.45 5.13
CA LEU A 190 -10.83 13.56 3.89
C LEU A 190 -10.93 14.95 3.23
N VAL A 191 -12.04 15.67 3.43
CA VAL A 191 -12.25 17.01 2.88
C VAL A 191 -11.43 18.05 3.64
N VAL A 192 -11.51 18.01 4.98
CA VAL A 192 -10.56 18.72 5.84
C VAL A 192 -9.16 18.37 5.37
N ALA A 193 -8.96 17.11 4.98
CA ALA A 193 -7.64 16.66 4.65
C ALA A 193 -7.03 17.31 3.41
N LEU A 194 -7.83 17.28 2.36
CA LEU A 194 -7.53 17.92 1.10
C LEU A 194 -7.27 19.43 1.26
N ILE A 195 -8.04 20.11 2.11
CA ILE A 195 -7.88 21.55 2.35
C ILE A 195 -6.51 21.86 2.96
N LEU A 196 -6.06 21.12 3.98
CA LEU A 196 -4.73 21.39 4.57
C LEU A 196 -3.60 21.10 3.57
N VAL A 197 -3.73 20.07 2.73
CA VAL A 197 -2.74 19.81 1.66
C VAL A 197 -2.68 20.98 0.68
N GLN A 198 -3.84 21.47 0.24
CA GLN A 198 -3.91 22.60 -0.69
C GLN A 198 -3.34 23.87 -0.09
N LEU A 199 -3.61 24.14 1.19
CA LEU A 199 -2.99 25.26 1.92
C LEU A 199 -1.47 25.11 2.04
N THR A 200 -0.93 23.90 2.20
CA THR A 200 0.54 23.67 2.17
C THR A 200 1.19 23.78 0.79
N LEU A 201 0.37 23.81 -0.26
CA LEU A 201 0.77 24.08 -1.64
C LEU A 201 0.52 25.54 -2.03
N GLU A 202 0.04 26.37 -1.10
CA GLU A 202 -0.36 27.77 -1.35
C GLU A 202 -1.47 27.90 -2.41
N ASP A 203 -2.21 26.82 -2.67
CA ASP A 203 -3.34 26.80 -3.61
C ASP A 203 -4.65 27.15 -2.88
N TYR A 204 -4.73 28.42 -2.47
CA TYR A 204 -5.89 28.97 -1.76
C TYR A 204 -7.18 28.89 -2.58
N VAL A 205 -7.06 29.02 -3.90
CA VAL A 205 -8.19 28.99 -4.82
C VAL A 205 -8.84 27.61 -4.81
N ASP A 206 -8.04 26.54 -4.93
CA ASP A 206 -8.58 25.18 -4.88
C ASP A 206 -9.02 24.79 -3.45
N ALA A 207 -8.39 25.30 -2.40
CA ALA A 207 -8.84 25.11 -1.02
C ALA A 207 -10.28 25.63 -0.81
N LYS A 208 -10.56 26.87 -1.26
CA LYS A 208 -11.92 27.45 -1.18
C LYS A 208 -12.93 26.70 -2.04
N LYS A 209 -12.56 26.28 -3.26
CA LYS A 209 -13.44 25.46 -4.11
C LYS A 209 -13.79 24.13 -3.43
N THR A 210 -12.80 23.49 -2.81
CA THR A 210 -12.96 22.23 -2.09
C THR A 210 -13.90 22.40 -0.89
N PHE A 211 -13.70 23.44 -0.09
CA PHE A 211 -14.59 23.78 1.02
C PHE A 211 -16.02 24.05 0.56
N LYS A 212 -16.21 24.82 -0.51
CA LYS A 212 -17.54 25.09 -1.07
C LYS A 212 -18.23 23.82 -1.58
N LYS A 213 -17.48 22.91 -2.19
CA LYS A 213 -18.01 21.69 -2.82
C LYS A 213 -18.39 20.61 -1.81
N TRP A 214 -17.56 20.41 -0.79
CA TRP A 214 -17.69 19.27 0.13
C TRP A 214 -17.73 19.65 1.62
N GLY A 215 -17.62 20.93 1.98
CA GLY A 215 -17.61 21.38 3.37
C GLY A 215 -18.88 21.04 4.14
N ASN A 216 -20.03 20.91 3.47
CA ASN A 216 -21.27 20.45 4.09
C ASN A 216 -21.25 18.97 4.56
N ARG A 217 -20.18 18.22 4.24
CA ARG A 217 -19.96 16.84 4.68
C ARG A 217 -19.08 16.75 5.94
N CYS A 218 -18.47 17.85 6.35
CA CYS A 218 -17.69 17.92 7.58
C CYS A 218 -18.61 18.15 8.79
N ASP A 219 -18.12 17.85 9.99
CA ASP A 219 -18.86 18.18 11.22
C ASP A 219 -18.99 19.71 11.36
N PRO A 220 -20.11 20.25 11.86
CA PRO A 220 -20.30 21.70 12.03
C PRO A 220 -19.15 22.40 12.77
N GLN A 221 -18.51 21.75 13.76
CA GLN A 221 -17.35 22.30 14.46
C GLN A 221 -16.09 22.37 13.57
N GLU A 222 -15.91 21.37 12.71
CA GLU A 222 -14.82 21.32 11.73
C GLU A 222 -15.03 22.40 10.67
N VAL A 223 -16.27 22.60 10.20
CA VAL A 223 -16.63 23.63 9.21
C VAL A 223 -16.29 25.03 9.73
N ASN A 224 -16.67 25.35 10.97
CA ASN A 224 -16.36 26.65 11.57
C ASN A 224 -14.84 26.87 11.70
N THR A 225 -14.10 25.83 12.10
CA THR A 225 -12.63 25.89 12.21
C THR A 225 -11.98 26.10 10.85
N LEU A 226 -12.43 25.38 9.82
CA LEU A 226 -11.94 25.52 8.45
C LEU A 226 -12.27 26.89 7.86
N GLN A 227 -13.47 27.43 8.12
CA GLN A 227 -13.87 28.74 7.65
C GLN A 227 -13.00 29.85 8.28
N ASN A 228 -12.75 29.77 9.59
CA ASN A 228 -11.86 30.70 10.27
C ASN A 228 -10.41 30.56 9.81
N LEU A 229 -9.95 29.34 9.51
CA LEU A 229 -8.63 29.10 8.94
C LEU A 229 -8.49 29.73 7.55
N LEU A 230 -9.45 29.49 6.65
CA LEU A 230 -9.46 30.10 5.31
C LEU A 230 -9.52 31.63 5.38
N LYS A 231 -10.32 32.18 6.30
CA LYS A 231 -10.37 33.62 6.54
C LYS A 231 -9.03 34.17 7.05
N ALA A 232 -8.36 33.47 7.96
CA ALA A 232 -7.03 33.88 8.43
C ALA A 232 -5.99 33.94 7.30
N PHE A 233 -6.09 33.04 6.32
CA PHE A 233 -5.24 33.10 5.12
C PHE A 233 -5.62 34.24 4.17
N ASP A 234 -6.90 34.61 4.08
CA ASP A 234 -7.35 35.77 3.29
C ASP A 234 -6.96 37.10 3.91
N ASP A 235 -7.04 37.18 5.25
CA ASP A 235 -6.74 38.38 6.04
C ASP A 235 -5.24 38.48 6.40
N GLU A 236 -4.41 37.53 5.93
CA GLU A 236 -2.98 37.40 6.28
C GLU A 236 -2.70 37.44 7.78
N ASP A 237 -3.59 36.85 8.60
CA ASP A 237 -3.50 36.80 10.06
C ASP A 237 -2.79 35.52 10.54
N PRO A 238 -1.48 35.57 10.87
CA PRO A 238 -0.73 34.39 11.28
C PRO A 238 -1.14 33.87 12.67
N GLU A 239 -1.65 34.74 13.55
CA GLU A 239 -2.04 34.36 14.91
C GLU A 239 -3.32 33.53 14.88
N LEU A 240 -4.32 33.99 14.13
CA LEU A 240 -5.57 33.28 13.95
C LEU A 240 -5.34 31.94 13.23
N ALA A 241 -4.51 31.92 12.18
CA ALA A 241 -4.16 30.69 11.49
C ALA A 241 -3.47 29.69 12.42
N THR A 242 -2.52 30.13 13.25
CA THR A 242 -1.84 29.26 14.24
C THR A 242 -2.83 28.69 15.26
N LYS A 243 -3.75 29.53 15.75
CA LYS A 243 -4.78 29.15 16.71
C LYS A 243 -5.73 28.10 16.12
N MET A 244 -6.14 28.27 14.86
CA MET A 244 -7.03 27.32 14.19
C MET A 244 -6.32 26.00 13.91
N LEU A 245 -5.07 26.03 13.44
CA LEU A 245 -4.24 24.83 13.30
C LEU A 245 -4.09 24.10 14.65
N ALA A 246 -4.03 24.84 15.77
CA ALA A 246 -3.90 24.28 17.13
C ALA A 246 -5.14 23.63 17.71
N SER A 247 -6.25 23.68 16.97
CA SER A 247 -7.48 23.01 17.39
C SER A 247 -7.25 21.51 17.62
N PRO A 248 -7.84 20.93 18.68
CA PRO A 248 -7.70 19.50 18.99
C PRO A 248 -8.08 18.58 17.83
N PHE A 249 -9.10 18.99 17.06
CA PHE A 249 -9.55 18.28 15.87
C PHE A 249 -8.45 18.17 14.80
N ILE A 250 -7.81 19.30 14.43
CA ILE A 250 -6.72 19.29 13.44
C ILE A 250 -5.52 18.55 13.99
N ARG A 251 -5.21 18.62 15.29
CA ARG A 251 -4.09 17.88 15.89
C ARG A 251 -4.30 16.37 15.96
N HIS A 252 -5.50 15.91 16.27
CA HIS A 252 -5.80 14.48 16.43
C HIS A 252 -5.95 13.73 15.09
N MET A 253 -5.87 14.44 13.98
CA MET A 253 -5.84 13.85 12.66
C MET A 253 -4.53 13.09 12.43
N ASP A 254 -4.61 11.82 11.97
CA ASP A 254 -3.48 10.89 11.70
C ASP A 254 -2.30 11.43 10.86
N TRP A 255 -2.50 12.58 10.24
CA TRP A 255 -1.71 13.16 9.18
C TRP A 255 -1.30 14.62 9.53
N SER A 256 -1.83 15.17 10.63
CA SER A 256 -1.68 16.54 11.11
C SER A 256 -0.25 16.98 11.38
N THR A 257 0.57 16.08 11.92
CA THR A 257 1.94 16.38 12.36
C THR A 257 2.85 16.85 11.23
N HIS A 258 2.60 16.36 10.01
CA HIS A 258 3.37 16.76 8.82
C HIS A 258 2.96 18.13 8.29
N PHE A 259 1.67 18.47 8.37
CA PHE A 259 1.15 19.78 7.93
C PHE A 259 1.53 20.89 8.91
N TYR A 260 1.49 20.59 10.20
CA TYR A 260 1.80 21.53 11.27
C TYR A 260 3.20 22.11 11.15
N LEU A 261 4.21 21.26 10.91
CA LEU A 261 5.60 21.70 10.80
C LEU A 261 5.84 22.59 9.57
N LYS A 262 5.24 22.26 8.41
CA LYS A 262 5.42 23.04 7.19
C LYS A 262 4.69 24.39 7.27
N MET A 263 3.46 24.43 7.78
CA MET A 263 2.71 25.68 7.94
C MET A 263 3.33 26.59 9.01
N CYS A 264 3.87 26.05 10.11
CA CYS A 264 4.62 26.85 11.08
C CYS A 264 5.96 27.37 10.53
N HIS A 265 6.60 26.68 9.59
CA HIS A 265 7.79 27.19 8.90
C HIS A 265 7.44 28.31 7.91
N TYR A 266 6.36 28.16 7.15
CA TYR A 266 5.85 29.18 6.22
C TYR A 266 5.47 30.49 6.93
N GLN A 267 4.84 30.40 8.10
CA GLN A 267 4.51 31.59 8.90
C GLN A 267 5.75 32.33 9.45
N LYS A 268 6.90 31.67 9.60
CA LYS A 268 8.16 32.36 9.96
C LYS A 268 8.76 33.16 8.80
N GLU A 269 8.36 32.87 7.55
CA GLU A 269 8.79 33.63 6.37
C GLU A 269 7.87 34.82 6.08
N ILE A 270 6.58 34.75 6.43
CA ILE A 270 5.64 35.89 6.31
C ILE A 270 5.89 36.97 7.38
N VAL A 271 6.44 36.61 8.55
CA VAL A 271 6.73 37.54 9.65
C VAL A 271 8.14 38.17 9.54
N LYS A 272 8.81 38.06 8.38
CA LYS A 272 10.07 38.76 8.05
C LYS A 272 9.88 39.70 6.88
#